data_AF-A0A3C0G7Z1-F1
#
_entry.id   AF-A0A3C0G7Z1-F1
#
_cell.length_a   1.000
_cell.length_b   1.000
_cell.length_c   1.000
_cell.angle_alpha   90.00
_cell.angle_beta   90.00
_cell.angle_gamma   90.00
#
_symmetry.space_group_name_H-M   'P 1'
#
loop_
_entity.id
_entity.type
_entity.pdbx_description
1 polymer ?
#
loop_
_entity_poly.entity_id
_entity_poly.type
_entity_poly.pdbx_seq_one_letter_code
_entity_poly.pdbx_strand_id
1 'polypeptide(L)'
;MGRAEEHRKYLKSKAWQRKRLQALAHHGRECAACGAKEKIHVHHISYLNLNRKGPGKESMEDLIPLCEYHHMLVHALIDQYKNKFYSKRPGYNFEKASKDAIKALIPQKYLTAKAKKDKAIKRPKPKRKKRTKKKT
;
A
#
# COMPACT_ATOMS: atom_id res chain seq x y z
N MET A 1 -27.50 -0.09 2.45
CA MET A 1 -26.35 -0.97 2.74
C MET A 1 -25.36 -0.21 3.60
N GLY A 2 -24.72 -0.85 4.58
CA GLY A 2 -23.73 -0.19 5.43
C GLY A 2 -22.33 -0.16 4.80
N ARG A 3 -21.50 0.82 5.15
CA ARG A 3 -20.11 0.99 4.65
C ARG A 3 -19.26 -0.29 4.72
N ALA A 4 -19.46 -1.10 5.76
CA ALA A 4 -18.73 -2.36 5.93
C ALA A 4 -19.15 -3.43 4.89
N GLU A 5 -20.41 -3.47 4.48
CA GLU A 5 -20.92 -4.40 3.49
C GLU A 5 -20.42 -4.04 2.08
N GLU A 6 -20.46 -2.75 1.74
CA GLU A 6 -19.92 -2.23 0.48
C GLU A 6 -18.42 -2.51 0.34
N HIS A 7 -17.67 -2.35 1.43
CA HIS A 7 -16.25 -2.70 1.46
C HIS A 7 -16.01 -4.20 1.21
N ARG A 8 -16.79 -5.09 1.84
CA ARG A 8 -16.70 -6.54 1.58
C ARG A 8 -17.04 -6.88 0.12
N LYS A 9 -18.04 -6.22 -0.47
CA LYS A 9 -18.38 -6.38 -1.89
C LYS A 9 -17.25 -5.92 -2.79
N TYR A 10 -16.64 -4.80 -2.48
CA TYR A 10 -15.47 -4.32 -3.21
C TYR A 10 -14.31 -5.32 -3.17
N LEU A 11 -13.98 -5.88 -1.99
CA LEU A 11 -12.91 -6.89 -1.87
C LEU A 11 -13.20 -8.19 -2.64
N LYS A 12 -14.47 -8.47 -2.99
CA LYS A 12 -14.85 -9.58 -3.86
C LYS A 12 -14.95 -9.21 -5.35
N SER A 13 -14.82 -7.92 -5.68
CA SER A 13 -15.03 -7.42 -7.03
C SER A 13 -13.83 -7.68 -7.96
N LYS A 14 -14.11 -7.73 -9.27
CA LYS A 14 -13.05 -7.74 -10.31
C LYS A 14 -12.15 -6.50 -10.25
N ALA A 15 -12.65 -5.37 -9.74
CA ALA A 15 -11.85 -4.16 -9.58
C ALA A 15 -10.72 -4.38 -8.57
N TRP A 16 -11.03 -4.95 -7.41
CA TRP A 16 -10.02 -5.30 -6.41
C TRP A 16 -9.06 -6.38 -6.90
N GLN A 17 -9.55 -7.43 -7.57
CA GLN A 17 -8.68 -8.47 -8.14
C GLN A 17 -7.63 -7.90 -9.10
N ARG A 18 -8.04 -7.01 -10.01
CA ARG A 18 -7.11 -6.30 -10.91
C ARG A 18 -6.13 -5.44 -10.12
N LYS A 19 -6.62 -4.69 -9.13
CA LYS A 19 -5.77 -3.81 -8.32
C LYS A 19 -4.73 -4.59 -7.52
N ARG A 20 -5.13 -5.72 -6.93
CA ARG A 20 -4.25 -6.65 -6.23
C ARG A 20 -3.14 -7.16 -7.15
N LEU A 21 -3.47 -7.56 -8.37
CA LEU A 21 -2.46 -8.00 -9.35
C LEU A 21 -1.49 -6.87 -9.71
N GLN A 22 -1.98 -5.64 -9.91
CA GLN A 22 -1.12 -4.48 -10.15
C GLN A 22 -0.18 -4.20 -8.97
N ALA A 23 -0.68 -4.29 -7.74
CA ALA A 23 0.14 -4.10 -6.54
C ALA A 23 1.24 -5.16 -6.42
N LEU A 24 0.92 -6.43 -6.68
CA LEU A 24 1.91 -7.51 -6.68
C LEU A 24 2.95 -7.35 -7.79
N ALA A 25 2.54 -6.92 -8.98
CA ALA A 25 3.46 -6.65 -10.09
C ALA A 25 4.39 -5.45 -9.78
N HIS A 26 3.85 -4.40 -9.14
CA HIS A 26 4.60 -3.19 -8.81
C HIS A 26 5.61 -3.40 -7.67
N HIS A 27 5.18 -4.02 -6.56
CA HIS A 27 6.04 -4.21 -5.38
C HIS A 27 6.93 -5.46 -5.47
N GLY A 28 6.61 -6.39 -6.38
CA GLY A 28 7.15 -7.74 -6.36
C GLY A 28 6.25 -8.68 -5.56
N ARG A 29 6.16 -9.94 -5.99
CA ARG A 29 5.35 -10.98 -5.36
C ARG A 29 6.06 -11.58 -4.14
N GLU A 30 6.46 -10.72 -3.22
CA GLU A 30 7.16 -11.08 -1.99
C GLU A 30 6.67 -10.24 -0.81
N CYS A 31 6.78 -10.79 0.40
CA CYS A 31 6.38 -10.12 1.62
C CYS A 31 7.29 -8.92 1.88
N ALA A 32 6.69 -7.75 2.06
CA ALA A 32 7.43 -6.53 2.39
C ALA A 32 8.15 -6.58 3.75
N ALA A 33 7.71 -7.45 4.67
CA ALA A 33 8.30 -7.55 6.00
C ALA A 33 9.47 -8.56 6.06
N CYS A 34 9.31 -9.74 5.44
CA CYS A 34 10.27 -10.84 5.56
C CYS A 34 10.81 -11.39 4.23
N GLY A 35 10.32 -10.94 3.08
CA GLY A 35 10.74 -11.42 1.76
C GLY A 35 10.19 -12.79 1.33
N ALA A 36 9.35 -13.44 2.13
CA ALA A 36 8.70 -14.69 1.75
C ALA A 36 7.89 -14.51 0.44
N LYS A 37 7.85 -15.54 -0.43
CA LYS A 37 7.15 -15.49 -1.73
C LYS A 37 5.85 -16.31 -1.77
N GLU A 38 5.59 -17.04 -0.69
CA GLU A 38 4.42 -17.90 -0.55
C GLU A 38 3.27 -17.18 0.15
N LYS A 39 2.04 -17.54 -0.21
CA LYS A 39 0.81 -17.02 0.40
C LYS A 39 0.80 -15.49 0.56
N ILE A 40 1.04 -14.77 -0.53
CA ILE A 40 1.12 -13.30 -0.52
C ILE A 40 -0.27 -12.68 -0.66
N HIS A 41 -0.62 -11.87 0.34
CA HIS A 41 -1.81 -11.04 0.39
C HIS A 41 -1.42 -9.57 0.22
N VAL A 42 -2.38 -8.74 -0.19
CA VAL A 42 -2.18 -7.28 -0.30
C VAL A 42 -2.96 -6.62 0.81
N HIS A 43 -2.26 -5.88 1.67
CA HIS A 43 -2.82 -5.11 2.77
C HIS A 43 -2.97 -3.64 2.36
N HIS A 44 -4.05 -3.00 2.79
CA HIS A 44 -4.23 -1.55 2.64
C HIS A 44 -3.58 -0.81 3.82
N ILE A 45 -2.50 -0.07 3.55
CA ILE A 45 -1.82 0.82 4.51
C ILE A 45 -2.69 2.06 4.79
N SER A 46 -3.35 2.58 3.76
CA SER A 46 -4.29 3.70 3.87
C SER A 46 -5.54 3.43 3.04
N TYR A 47 -6.67 3.84 3.58
CA TYR A 47 -7.96 3.81 2.91
C TYR A 47 -8.33 5.18 2.33
N LEU A 48 -7.45 6.19 2.44
CA LEU A 48 -7.76 7.57 2.08
C LEU A 48 -8.11 7.73 0.59
N ASN A 49 -7.30 7.16 -0.32
CA ASN A 49 -7.61 7.23 -1.75
C ASN A 49 -8.83 6.37 -2.11
N LEU A 50 -9.02 5.22 -1.44
CA LEU A 50 -10.24 4.41 -1.63
C LEU A 50 -11.49 5.23 -1.27
N ASN A 51 -11.47 5.91 -0.12
CA ASN A 51 -12.60 6.69 0.37
C ASN A 51 -12.83 7.97 -0.44
N ARG A 52 -11.76 8.63 -0.91
CA ARG A 52 -11.87 9.90 -1.65
C ARG A 52 -12.13 9.73 -3.13
N LYS A 53 -11.50 8.74 -3.77
CA LYS A 53 -11.51 8.56 -5.23
C LYS A 53 -12.36 7.38 -5.68
N GLY A 54 -12.76 6.53 -4.75
CA GLY A 54 -13.58 5.36 -4.98
C GLY A 54 -12.79 4.08 -5.26
N PRO A 55 -13.51 2.96 -5.40
CA PRO A 55 -12.94 1.62 -5.56
C PRO A 55 -12.06 1.47 -6.81
N GLY A 56 -10.88 0.86 -6.64
CA GLY A 56 -9.91 0.62 -7.72
C GLY A 56 -8.98 1.81 -8.02
N LYS A 57 -9.21 2.98 -7.43
CA LYS A 57 -8.39 4.19 -7.60
C LYS A 57 -7.36 4.40 -6.48
N GLU A 58 -7.10 3.38 -5.66
CA GLU A 58 -6.05 3.45 -4.64
C GLU A 58 -4.66 3.66 -5.27
N SER A 59 -3.75 4.29 -4.54
CA SER A 59 -2.36 4.39 -4.97
C SER A 59 -1.63 3.07 -4.71
N MET A 60 -0.56 2.78 -5.46
CA MET A 60 0.27 1.61 -5.14
C MET A 60 0.96 1.76 -3.79
N GLU A 61 1.18 2.99 -3.34
CA GLU A 61 1.71 3.34 -2.04
C GLU A 61 0.72 3.09 -0.89
N ASP A 62 -0.58 3.00 -1.20
CA ASP A 62 -1.61 2.63 -0.22
C ASP A 62 -1.66 1.11 0.01
N LEU A 63 -0.95 0.34 -0.80
CA LEU A 63 -1.01 -1.12 -0.83
C LEU A 63 0.35 -1.72 -0.54
N ILE A 64 0.36 -2.84 0.18
CA ILE A 64 1.60 -3.54 0.51
C ILE A 64 1.44 -5.06 0.48
N PRO A 65 2.32 -5.79 -0.22
CA PRO A 65 2.30 -7.24 -0.20
C PRO A 65 2.87 -7.76 1.13
N LEU A 66 2.15 -8.68 1.76
CA LEU A 66 2.57 -9.36 2.99
C LEU A 66 2.26 -10.85 2.87
N CYS A 67 3.08 -11.71 3.46
CA CYS A 67 2.68 -13.11 3.63
C CYS A 67 1.53 -13.22 4.65
N GLU A 68 0.81 -14.32 4.63
CA GLU A 68 -0.31 -14.64 5.53
C GLU A 68 -0.02 -14.29 7.00
N TYR A 69 1.14 -14.72 7.54
CA TYR A 69 1.56 -14.44 8.91
C TYR A 69 1.64 -12.93 9.21
N HIS A 70 2.41 -12.20 8.41
CA HIS A 70 2.59 -10.75 8.60
C HIS A 70 1.29 -9.98 8.35
N HIS A 71 0.46 -10.45 7.42
CA HIS A 71 -0.85 -9.88 7.17
C HIS A 71 -1.77 -10.00 8.39
N MET A 72 -1.83 -11.19 9.01
CA MET A 72 -2.60 -11.41 10.24
C MET A 72 -2.04 -10.62 11.42
N LEU A 73 -0.72 -10.55 11.56
CA LEU A 73 -0.07 -9.81 12.64
C LEU A 73 -0.40 -8.31 12.57
N VAL A 74 -0.47 -7.73 11.37
CA VAL A 74 -0.92 -6.33 11.20
C VAL A 74 -2.37 -6.15 11.66
N HIS A 75 -3.28 -7.06 11.29
CA HIS A 75 -4.67 -6.99 11.76
C HIS A 75 -4.74 -7.09 13.30
N ALA A 76 -3.99 -8.01 13.91
CA ALA A 76 -3.91 -8.14 15.36
C ALA A 76 -3.37 -6.86 16.04
N LEU A 77 -2.33 -6.24 15.50
CA LEU A 77 -1.80 -4.97 16.00
C LEU A 77 -2.82 -3.85 15.86
N ILE A 78 -3.51 -3.75 14.73
CA ILE A 78 -4.59 -2.77 14.52
C ILE A 78 -5.69 -2.95 15.56
N ASP A 79 -6.13 -4.18 15.82
CA ASP A 79 -7.17 -4.46 16.81
C ASP A 79 -6.68 -4.16 18.24
N GLN A 80 -5.42 -4.46 18.56
CA GLN A 80 -4.81 -4.07 19.82
C GLN A 80 -4.79 -2.54 20.00
N TYR A 81 -4.44 -1.79 18.95
CA TYR A 81 -4.46 -0.33 18.98
C TYR A 81 -5.87 0.23 19.07
N LYS A 82 -6.86 -0.37 18.37
CA LYS A 82 -8.27 0.00 18.55
C LYS A 82 -8.66 -0.14 20.02
N ASN A 83 -8.40 -1.29 20.63
CA ASN A 83 -8.81 -1.57 22.02
C ASN A 83 -8.11 -0.65 23.04
N LYS A 84 -6.84 -0.28 22.82
CA LYS A 84 -6.11 0.64 23.71
C LYS A 84 -6.53 2.10 23.61
N PHE A 85 -7.02 2.56 22.45
CA PHE A 85 -7.29 3.98 22.20
C PHE A 85 -8.78 4.35 22.05
N TYR A 86 -9.67 3.43 21.67
CA TYR A 86 -11.12 3.69 21.60
C TYR A 86 -11.74 4.07 22.94
N SER A 87 -11.11 3.69 24.05
CA SER A 87 -11.58 4.04 25.40
C SER A 87 -11.23 5.47 25.85
N LYS A 88 -10.37 6.23 25.12
CA LYS A 88 -9.82 7.49 25.67
C LYS A 88 -9.79 8.72 24.75
N ARG A 89 -9.98 8.63 23.43
CA ARG A 89 -9.94 9.83 22.55
C ARG A 89 -10.91 9.79 21.36
N PRO A 90 -11.85 10.74 21.22
CA PRO A 90 -12.61 10.95 19.99
C PRO A 90 -11.65 11.34 18.84
N GLY A 91 -11.73 10.65 17.69
CA GLY A 91 -10.94 10.99 16.49
C GLY A 91 -9.74 10.08 16.18
N TYR A 92 -9.59 8.94 16.87
CA TYR A 92 -8.61 7.92 16.47
C TYR A 92 -9.04 7.23 15.17
N ASN A 93 -8.47 7.65 14.04
CA ASN A 93 -8.82 7.13 12.72
C ASN A 93 -8.09 5.81 12.42
N PHE A 94 -8.82 4.79 11.96
CA PHE A 94 -8.33 3.46 11.53
C PHE A 94 -7.09 3.50 10.62
N GLU A 95 -6.95 4.57 9.83
CA GLU A 95 -5.79 4.84 9.00
C GLU A 95 -4.49 4.98 9.81
N LYS A 96 -4.54 5.67 10.97
CA LYS A 96 -3.37 5.85 11.81
C LYS A 96 -2.92 4.54 12.44
N ALA A 97 -3.87 3.74 12.93
CA ALA A 97 -3.60 2.39 13.46
C ALA A 97 -2.92 1.48 12.43
N SER A 98 -3.42 1.50 11.18
CA SER A 98 -2.87 0.69 10.09
C SER A 98 -1.45 1.13 9.74
N LYS A 99 -1.20 2.44 9.63
CA LYS A 99 0.14 2.98 9.38
C LYS A 99 1.12 2.66 10.50
N ASP A 100 0.70 2.81 11.76
CA ASP A 100 1.55 2.56 12.93
C ASP A 100 1.88 1.06 13.05
N ALA A 101 0.91 0.17 12.84
CA ALA A 101 1.12 -1.28 12.81
C ALA A 101 2.10 -1.70 11.70
N ILE A 102 1.92 -1.18 10.48
CA ILE A 102 2.82 -1.44 9.37
C ILE A 102 4.23 -0.90 9.65
N LYS A 103 4.36 0.29 10.21
CA LYS A 103 5.65 0.89 10.58
C LYS A 103 6.37 0.08 11.67
N ALA A 104 5.62 -0.51 12.60
CA ALA A 104 6.18 -1.37 13.65
C ALA A 104 6.64 -2.74 13.10
N LEU A 105 5.93 -3.26 12.09
CA LEU A 105 6.17 -4.59 11.53
C LEU A 105 7.25 -4.60 10.44
N ILE A 106 7.35 -3.53 9.66
CA ILE A 106 8.25 -3.48 8.51
C ILE A 106 9.57 -2.84 8.93
N PRO A 107 10.70 -3.54 8.81
CA PRO A 107 11.99 -2.96 9.14
C PRO A 107 12.26 -1.73 8.25
N GLN A 108 12.80 -0.66 8.85
CA GLN A 108 13.09 0.63 8.18
C GLN A 108 13.94 0.46 6.89
N LYS A 109 14.70 -0.64 6.80
CA LYS A 109 15.45 -1.06 5.61
C LYS A 109 14.56 -1.27 4.36
N TYR A 110 13.33 -1.77 4.52
CA TYR A 110 12.41 -1.96 3.38
C TYR A 110 11.78 -0.64 2.93
N LEU A 111 11.39 0.24 3.87
CA LEU A 111 10.86 1.57 3.56
C LEU A 111 11.90 2.44 2.82
N THR A 112 13.17 2.34 3.21
CA THR A 112 14.27 3.07 2.56
C THR A 112 14.70 2.46 1.22
N ALA A 113 14.69 1.13 1.08
CA ALA A 113 14.94 0.46 -0.21
C ALA A 113 13.84 0.74 -1.23
N LYS A 114 12.56 0.72 -0.81
CA LYS A 114 11.40 1.08 -1.64
C LYS A 114 11.47 2.54 -2.10
N ALA A 115 11.74 3.48 -1.18
CA ALA A 115 11.89 4.90 -1.52
C ALA A 115 13.05 5.17 -2.51
N LYS A 116 14.15 4.40 -2.44
CA LYS A 116 15.25 4.47 -3.41
C LYS A 116 14.83 3.93 -4.79
N LYS A 117 14.10 2.80 -4.83
CA LYS A 117 13.57 2.20 -6.07
C LYS A 117 12.54 3.11 -6.76
N ASP A 118 11.63 3.71 -5.99
CA ASP A 118 10.62 4.65 -6.50
C ASP A 118 11.25 5.94 -7.04
N LYS A 119 12.32 6.45 -6.40
CA LYS A 119 13.12 7.57 -6.92
C LYS A 119 13.88 7.22 -8.21
N ALA A 120 14.32 5.98 -8.36
CA ALA A 120 15.00 5.51 -9.57
C ALA A 120 14.02 5.37 -10.75
N ILE A 121 12.80 4.87 -10.50
CA ILE A 121 11.75 4.72 -11.51
C ILE A 121 11.20 6.09 -11.97
N LYS A 122 11.12 7.09 -11.07
CA LYS A 122 10.61 8.44 -11.38
C LYS A 122 11.59 9.39 -12.10
N ARG A 123 12.80 8.95 -12.52
CA ARG A 123 13.71 9.76 -13.37
C ARG A 123 13.94 9.15 -14.76
N PRO A 124 13.16 9.52 -15.78
CA PRO A 124 13.73 9.75 -17.10
C PRO A 124 14.24 11.21 -17.15
N LYS A 125 15.56 11.42 -17.20
CA LYS A 125 16.09 12.73 -17.61
C LYS A 125 15.68 12.93 -19.08
N PRO A 126 14.97 14.00 -19.46
CA PRO A 126 14.76 14.29 -20.87
C PRO A 126 16.12 14.52 -21.53
N LYS A 127 16.50 13.68 -22.50
CA LYS A 127 17.65 13.94 -23.37
C LYS A 127 17.30 15.18 -24.20
N ARG A 128 17.85 16.34 -23.83
CA ARG A 128 17.76 17.58 -24.60
C ARG A 128 18.37 17.32 -26.00
N LYS A 129 17.52 17.17 -27.02
CA LYS A 129 17.97 16.98 -28.42
C LYS A 129 18.83 18.18 -28.82
N LYS A 130 20.09 17.95 -29.18
CA LYS A 130 20.96 18.99 -29.76
C LYS A 130 20.38 19.40 -31.11
N ARG A 131 19.92 20.65 -31.21
CA ARG A 131 19.42 21.25 -32.45
C ARG A 131 20.63 21.51 -33.36
N THR A 132 20.84 20.65 -34.36
CA THR A 132 21.88 20.83 -35.37
C THR A 132 21.51 22.02 -36.24
N LYS A 133 22.31 23.09 -36.19
CA LYS A 133 22.22 24.21 -37.13
C LYS A 133 22.65 23.71 -38.52
N LYS A 134 21.72 23.63 -39.46
CA LYS A 134 22.02 23.41 -40.88
C LYS A 134 22.51 24.75 -41.44
N LYS A 135 23.80 24.85 -41.74
CA LYS A 135 24.38 25.95 -42.52
C LYS A 135 23.92 25.77 -43.97
N THR A 136 23.33 26.80 -44.53
CA THR A 136 23.24 27.09 -45.97
C THR A 136 23.62 28.54 -46.13
#